data_AF-A0AAD0PZE7-F1
#
_entry.id   AF-A0AAD0PZE7-F1
#
_cell.length_a   1.000
_cell.length_b   1.000
_cell.length_c   1.000
_cell.angle_alpha   90.00
_cell.angle_beta   90.00
_cell.angle_gamma   90.00
#
_symmetry.space_group_name_H-M   'P 1'
#
loop_
_entity.id
_entity.type
_entity.pdbx_description
1 polymer ?
#
loop_
_entity_poly.entity_id
_entity_poly.type
_entity_poly.pdbx_seq_one_letter_code
_entity_poly.pdbx_strand_id
1 'polypeptide(L)' 'MNFIKLTLLFIMILVSNFSLMKLDFGKFFKKNSTKEIKILISLVSFAIGYLGYNAIMTIYELSLHLIK' A
#
# COMPACT_ATOMS: atom_id res chain seq x y z
N MET A 1 3.19 17.41 7.27
CA MET A 1 3.99 16.43 6.52
C MET A 1 4.56 17.13 5.29
N ASN A 2 5.85 16.97 4.96
CA ASN A 2 6.41 17.58 3.75
C ASN A 2 5.62 17.05 2.52
N PHE A 3 5.34 17.91 1.53
CA PHE A 3 4.56 17.57 0.34
C PHE A 3 5.09 16.31 -0.35
N ILE A 4 6.42 16.17 -0.44
CA ILE A 4 7.10 15.00 -1.00
C ILE A 4 6.74 13.70 -0.25
N LYS A 5 6.74 13.74 1.09
CA LYS A 5 6.41 12.58 1.93
C LYS A 5 4.95 12.16 1.76
N LEU A 6 4.04 13.14 1.65
CA LEU A 6 2.62 12.89 1.40
C LEU A 6 2.38 12.28 0.00
N THR A 7 3.03 12.82 -1.02
CA THR A 7 2.95 12.29 -2.39
C THR A 7 3.48 10.86 -2.46
N LEU A 8 4.60 10.56 -1.79
CA LEU A 8 5.14 9.21 -1.73
C LEU A 8 4.17 8.22 -1.06
N LEU A 9 3.57 8.60 0.07
CA LEU A 9 2.55 7.79 0.73
C LEU A 9 1.37 7.48 -0.21
N PHE A 10 0.87 8.50 -0.92
CA PHE A 10 -0.24 8.34 -1.85
C PHE A 10 0.12 7.39 -3.01
N ILE A 11 1.32 7.52 -3.57
CA ILE A 11 1.82 6.62 -4.62
C ILE A 11 1.88 5.18 -4.12
N MET A 12 2.39 4.95 -2.89
CA MET A 12 2.48 3.60 -2.33
C MET A 12 1.11 2.95 -2.14
N ILE A 13 0.12 3.72 -1.68
CA ILE A 13 -1.26 3.25 -1.55
C ILE A 13 -1.87 2.92 -2.93
N LEU A 14 -1.66 3.77 -3.94
CA LEU A 14 -2.15 3.54 -5.30
C LEU A 14 -1.51 2.30 -5.94
N VAL A 15 -0.20 2.13 -5.80
CA VAL A 15 0.53 0.96 -6.31
C VAL A 15 0.04 -0.31 -5.62
N SER A 16 -0.17 -0.27 -4.30
CA SER A 16 -0.70 -1.40 -3.55
C SER A 16 -2.11 -1.78 -4.04
N ASN A 17 -2.99 -0.80 -4.22
CA ASN A 17 -4.34 -1.01 -4.72
C ASN A 17 -4.35 -1.60 -6.13
N PHE A 18 -3.56 -1.03 -7.05
CA PHE A 18 -3.43 -1.56 -8.40
C PHE A 18 -2.93 -3.00 -8.42
N SER A 19 -1.97 -3.33 -7.55
CA SER A 19 -1.39 -4.68 -7.45
C SER A 19 -2.41 -5.68 -6.92
N LEU A 20 -3.14 -5.33 -5.86
CA LEU A 20 -4.16 -6.20 -5.27
C LEU A 20 -5.34 -6.38 -6.22
N MET A 21 -5.77 -5.35 -6.93
CA MET A 21 -6.91 -5.42 -7.84
C MET A 21 -6.70 -6.40 -9.01
N LYS A 22 -5.44 -6.74 -9.35
CA LYS A 22 -5.09 -7.76 -10.35
C LYS A 22 -5.16 -9.19 -9.82
N LEU A 23 -5.25 -9.39 -8.51
CA LEU A 23 -5.36 -10.72 -7.91
C LEU A 23 -6.79 -11.26 -8.07
N ASP A 24 -6.88 -12.55 -8.41
CA ASP A 24 -8.17 -13.23 -8.53
C ASP A 24 -8.69 -13.63 -7.14
N PHE A 25 -9.34 -12.68 -6.48
CA PHE A 25 -9.98 -12.88 -5.18
C PHE A 25 -11.27 -13.72 -5.25
N GLY A 26 -11.82 -13.96 -6.44
CA GLY A 26 -12.99 -14.83 -6.62
C GLY A 26 -12.68 -16.28 -6.23
N LYS A 27 -11.42 -16.71 -6.37
CA LYS A 27 -10.95 -18.02 -5.91
C LYS A 27 -10.92 -18.15 -4.39
N PHE A 28 -10.60 -17.07 -3.68
CA PHE A 28 -10.47 -17.06 -2.22
C PHE A 28 -11.81 -16.80 -1.52
N PHE A 29 -12.67 -15.94 -2.09
CA PHE A 29 -13.90 -15.46 -1.46
C PHE A 29 -15.15 -15.86 -2.28
N LYS A 30 -15.30 -17.16 -2.55
CA LYS A 30 -16.38 -17.73 -3.38
C LYS A 30 -17.81 -17.36 -2.94
N LYS A 31 -18.01 -16.95 -1.69
CA LYS A 31 -19.33 -16.70 -1.09
C LYS A 31 -19.63 -15.21 -0.83
N ASN A 32 -18.66 -14.32 -1.05
CA ASN A 32 -18.80 -12.89 -0.78
C ASN A 32 -19.21 -12.10 -2.02
N SER A 33 -19.87 -10.97 -1.79
CA SER A 33 -20.21 -10.03 -2.86
C SER A 33 -18.95 -9.38 -3.44
N THR A 34 -18.95 -9.14 -4.76
CA THR A 34 -17.89 -8.37 -5.43
C THR A 34 -17.70 -6.97 -4.83
N LYS A 35 -18.73 -6.39 -4.19
CA LYS A 35 -18.63 -5.13 -3.45
C LYS A 35 -17.82 -5.27 -2.16
N GLU A 36 -18.09 -6.30 -1.37
CA GLU A 36 -17.38 -6.57 -0.11
C GLU A 36 -15.90 -6.84 -0.36
N ILE A 37 -15.60 -7.62 -1.39
CA ILE A 37 -14.23 -7.93 -1.81
C ILE A 37 -13.49 -6.63 -2.20
N LYS A 38 -14.14 -5.72 -2.94
CA LYS A 38 -13.53 -4.42 -3.29
C LYS A 38 -13.24 -3.54 -2.07
N ILE A 39 -14.14 -3.52 -1.09
CA ILE A 39 -13.94 -2.78 0.16
C ILE A 39 -12.75 -3.37 0.94
N LEU A 40 -12.70 -4.70 1.06
CA LEU A 40 -11.58 -5.40 1.69
C LEU A 40 -10.26 -5.09 0.99
N ILE A 41 -10.22 -5.17 -0.34
CA ILE A 41 -9.03 -4.81 -1.13
C ILE A 41 -8.60 -3.39 -0.84
N SER A 42 -9.52 -2.42 -0.80
CA SER A 42 -9.19 -1.02 -0.50
C SER A 42 -8.54 -0.87 0.88
N LEU A 43 -9.10 -1.52 1.91
CA LEU A 43 -8.55 -1.51 3.27
C LEU A 43 -7.16 -2.16 3.34
N VAL A 44 -6.99 -3.32 2.70
CA VAL A 44 -5.70 -4.03 2.63
C VAL A 44 -4.68 -3.19 1.86
N SER A 45 -5.08 -2.52 0.79
CA SER A 45 -4.22 -1.64 0.00
C SER A 45 -3.72 -0.45 0.81
N PHE A 46 -4.60 0.12 1.62
CA PHE A 46 -4.25 1.21 2.52
C PHE A 46 -3.21 0.75 3.55
N ALA A 47 -3.44 -0.40 4.19
CA ALA A 47 -2.52 -0.97 5.16
C ALA A 47 -1.15 -1.30 4.53
N ILE A 48 -1.12 -2.00 3.40
CA ILE A 48 0.11 -2.39 2.72
C ILE A 48 0.85 -1.16 2.18
N GLY A 49 0.13 -0.21 1.57
CA GLY A 49 0.71 1.05 1.10
C GLY A 49 1.37 1.85 2.22
N TYR A 50 0.72 1.93 3.39
CA TYR A 50 1.28 2.59 4.57
C TYR A 50 2.52 1.88 5.12
N LEU A 51 2.48 0.54 5.22
CA LEU A 51 3.64 -0.25 5.65
C LEU A 51 4.82 -0.09 4.69
N GLY A 52 4.56 -0.13 3.37
CA GLY A 52 5.58 0.07 2.35
C GLY A 52 6.20 1.48 2.42
N TYR A 53 5.37 2.51 2.62
CA TYR A 53 5.86 3.87 2.84
C TYR A 53 6.79 3.97 4.06
N ASN A 54 6.40 3.38 5.19
CA ASN A 54 7.22 3.39 6.41
C ASN A 54 8.54 2.63 6.22
N ALA A 55 8.52 1.50 5.52
CA ALA A 55 9.73 0.74 5.21
C ALA A 55 10.71 1.58 4.37
N ILE A 56 10.22 2.23 3.30
CA ILE A 56 11.05 3.09 2.46
C ILE A 56 11.62 4.26 3.25
N MET A 57 10.81 4.92 4.08
CA MET A 57 11.27 6.03 4.92
C MET A 57 12.34 5.59 5.93
N THR A 58 12.17 4.42 6.55
CA THR A 58 13.15 3.87 7.48
C THR A 58 14.48 3.61 6.78
N ILE A 59 14.44 3.01 5.58
CA ILE A 59 15.65 2.78 4.76
C ILE A 59 16.30 4.10 4.37
N TYR A 60 15.51 5.09 3.96
CA TYR A 60 16.00 6.42 3.59
C TYR A 60 16.68 7.12 4.77
N GLU A 61 16.08 7.10 5.96
CA GLU A 61 16.66 7.69 7.17
C GLU A 61 17.93 6.96 7.61
N LEU A 62 17.95 5.63 7.54
CA LEU A 62 19.16 4.84 7.80
C LEU A 62 20.28 5.16 6.81
N SER A 63 19.94 5.29 5.52
CA SER A 63 20.90 5.63 4.46
C SER A 63 21.50 7.02 4.67
N LEU A 64 20.69 8.00 5.06
CA LEU A 64 21.15 9.35 5.42
C LEU A 64 22.12 9.32 6.60
N HIS A 65 21.87 8.48 7.60
CA HIS A 65 22.78 8.35 8.74
C HIS A 65 24.10 7.66 8.34
N LEU A 66 24.08 6.70 7.43
CA LEU A 66 25.29 6.01 6.97
C LEU A 66 26.19 6.86 6.07
N ILE A 67 25.60 7.82 5.35
CA ILE A 67 26.31 8.72 4.43
C ILE A 67 26.92 9.93 5.17
N LYS A 68 26.43 10.24 6.37
CA LYS A 68 26.80 11.43 7.15
C LYS A 68 27.81 11.08 8.25
#